data_AF-A0A2E4EJZ3-F1
#
_entry.id   AF-A0A2E4EJZ3-F1
#
_cell.length_a   1.000
_cell.length_b   1.000
_cell.length_c   1.000
_cell.angle_alpha   90.00
_cell.angle_beta   90.00
_cell.angle_gamma   90.00
#
_symmetry.space_group_name_H-M   'P 1'
#
loop_
_entity.id
_entity.type
_entity.pdbx_description
1 polymer ?
#
loop_
_entity_poly.entity_id
_entity_poly.type
_entity_poly.pdbx_seq_one_letter_code
_entity_poly.pdbx_strand_id
1 'polypeptide(L)'
;MKNGLFVLLFVLLSGSSKAQLYSPSKKLSMIQINGYRYPAPSFYNLLWLAAMPEASFIKEVELFDFRSMDIHQDYCVYFSSENQLPRAHYYVQKCEDGEVNIYWTMDPGRIERISIADRLKKDLTDYQPLQENGATIYKIWYSKWYIIIKITVTEDKEVISVRHYTEPQ
;
A
#
# COMPACT_ATOMS: atom_id res chain seq x y z
N MET A 1 16.53 37.11 -36.81
CA MET A 1 16.16 35.69 -36.66
C MET A 1 17.01 35.14 -35.52
N LYS A 2 16.43 34.99 -34.32
CA LYS A 2 17.14 34.46 -33.13
C LYS A 2 16.77 33.00 -32.98
N ASN A 3 17.71 32.10 -33.23
CA ASN A 3 17.60 30.69 -32.93
C ASN A 3 17.66 30.51 -31.40
N GLY A 4 16.50 30.29 -30.78
CA GLY A 4 16.38 29.87 -29.39
C GLY A 4 16.67 28.37 -29.30
N LEU A 5 17.90 28.04 -28.92
CA LEU A 5 18.33 26.69 -28.58
C LEU A 5 17.53 26.22 -27.35
N PHE A 6 16.55 25.33 -27.57
CA PHE A 6 15.83 24.67 -26.49
C PHE A 6 16.75 23.65 -25.83
N VAL A 7 17.23 23.95 -24.62
CA VAL A 7 17.94 23.00 -23.77
C VAL A 7 16.88 22.18 -23.02
N LEU A 8 16.67 20.93 -23.45
CA LEU A 8 15.92 19.93 -22.70
C LEU A 8 16.72 19.55 -21.45
N LEU A 9 16.32 20.10 -20.30
CA LEU A 9 16.81 19.70 -19.00
C LEU A 9 16.26 18.29 -18.67
N PHE A 10 17.06 17.26 -18.93
CA PHE A 10 16.81 15.94 -18.35
C PHE A 10 17.12 16.02 -16.85
N VAL A 11 16.10 16.21 -16.03
CA VAL A 11 16.19 15.98 -14.59
C VAL A 11 16.30 14.47 -14.39
N LEU A 12 17.54 13.99 -14.34
CA LEU A 12 17.88 12.68 -13.82
C LEU A 12 17.47 12.65 -12.34
N LEU A 13 16.28 12.11 -12.06
CA LEU A 13 15.87 11.71 -10.73
C LEU A 13 16.78 10.57 -10.27
N SER A 14 17.92 10.92 -9.67
CA SER A 14 18.78 10.02 -8.92
C SER A 14 18.05 9.58 -7.64
N GLY A 15 17.09 8.67 -7.81
CA GLY A 15 16.50 7.93 -6.70
C GLY A 15 17.59 7.04 -6.09
N SER A 16 17.95 7.32 -4.84
CA SER A 16 18.82 6.47 -4.02
C SER A 16 18.27 5.05 -3.97
N SER A 17 18.85 4.16 -4.76
CA SER A 17 18.51 2.74 -4.80
C SER A 17 19.21 2.01 -3.66
N LYS A 18 18.67 2.11 -2.43
CA LYS A 18 18.90 1.08 -1.42
C LYS A 18 18.15 -0.19 -1.85
N ALA A 19 18.74 -0.89 -2.81
CA ALA A 19 18.26 -2.19 -3.27
C ALA A 19 18.57 -3.25 -2.20
N GLN A 20 17.74 -3.32 -1.17
CA GLN A 20 17.75 -4.45 -0.26
C GLN A 20 17.04 -5.62 -0.97
N LEU A 21 17.84 -6.57 -1.45
CA LEU A 21 17.39 -7.77 -2.17
C LEU A 21 16.27 -8.45 -1.38
N TYR A 22 15.05 -8.48 -1.93
CA TYR A 22 13.94 -9.19 -1.32
C TYR A 22 14.12 -10.69 -1.53
N SER A 23 13.96 -11.45 -0.45
CA SER A 23 13.57 -12.86 -0.55
C SER A 23 12.10 -12.95 -0.15
N PRO A 24 11.21 -13.46 -1.03
CA PRO A 24 9.81 -13.75 -0.72
C PRO A 24 9.57 -14.68 0.48
N SER A 25 10.64 -15.20 1.08
CA SER A 25 10.61 -16.07 2.26
C SER A 25 10.36 -15.35 3.60
N LYS A 26 10.32 -14.01 3.64
CA LYS A 26 9.95 -13.30 4.87
C LYS A 26 8.42 -13.20 4.97
N LYS A 27 7.85 -14.04 5.85
CA LYS A 27 6.43 -14.02 6.25
C LYS A 27 5.98 -12.58 6.56
N LEU A 28 4.72 -12.27 6.25
CA LEU A 28 4.11 -10.97 6.58
C LEU A 28 4.31 -10.65 8.06
N SER A 29 4.77 -9.42 8.34
CA SER A 29 4.84 -8.92 9.71
C SER A 29 3.43 -8.67 10.22
N MET A 30 3.12 -9.13 11.42
CA MET A 30 1.79 -9.00 12.01
C MET A 30 1.80 -7.95 13.10
N ILE A 31 0.69 -7.22 13.22
CA ILE A 31 0.35 -6.47 14.42
C ILE A 31 -0.89 -7.06 15.05
N GLN A 32 -1.01 -6.91 16.36
CA GLN A 32 -2.21 -7.29 17.09
C GLN A 32 -2.93 -6.04 17.57
N ILE A 33 -4.23 -5.93 17.26
CA ILE A 33 -5.09 -4.84 17.72
C ILE A 33 -6.31 -5.48 18.38
N ASN A 34 -6.51 -5.21 19.68
CA ASN A 34 -7.60 -5.76 20.48
C ASN A 34 -7.76 -7.30 20.40
N GLY A 35 -6.65 -8.03 20.31
CA GLY A 35 -6.67 -9.50 20.24
C GLY A 35 -6.59 -10.07 18.82
N TYR A 36 -6.75 -9.25 17.79
CA TYR A 36 -6.84 -9.70 16.39
C TYR A 36 -5.59 -9.39 15.60
N ARG A 37 -5.25 -10.29 14.67
CA ARG A 37 -4.05 -10.20 13.84
C ARG A 37 -4.36 -9.49 12.53
N TYR A 38 -3.58 -8.45 12.26
CA TYR A 38 -3.63 -7.66 11.03
C TYR A 38 -2.25 -7.65 10.38
N PRO A 39 -2.17 -7.56 9.04
CA PRO A 39 -0.90 -7.29 8.39
C PRO A 39 -0.42 -5.91 8.83
N ALA A 40 0.83 -5.83 9.30
CA ALA A 40 1.45 -4.57 9.63
C ALA A 40 1.46 -3.64 8.38
N PRO A 41 1.08 -2.37 8.49
CA PRO A 41 1.17 -1.41 7.38
C PRO A 41 2.62 -0.96 7.22
N SER A 42 3.45 -1.81 6.64
CA SER A 42 4.85 -1.56 6.33
C SER A 42 5.09 -1.64 4.83
N PHE A 43 6.13 -0.95 4.35
CA PHE A 43 6.53 -1.01 2.95
C PHE A 43 6.69 -2.45 2.46
N TYR A 44 7.32 -3.31 3.26
CA TYR A 44 7.56 -4.71 2.92
C TYR A 44 6.29 -5.55 2.81
N ASN A 45 5.35 -5.37 3.73
CA ASN A 45 4.07 -6.09 3.68
C ASN A 45 3.25 -5.67 2.45
N LEU A 46 3.27 -4.39 2.11
CA LEU A 46 2.61 -3.87 0.92
C LEU A 46 3.20 -4.42 -0.38
N LEU A 47 4.53 -4.46 -0.49
CA LEU A 47 5.21 -5.08 -1.62
C LEU A 47 4.80 -6.54 -1.79
N TRP A 48 4.76 -7.27 -0.67
CA TRP A 48 4.41 -8.68 -0.68
C TRP A 48 2.96 -8.92 -1.10
N LEU A 49 2.00 -8.16 -0.54
CA LEU A 49 0.58 -8.28 -0.88
C LEU A 49 0.34 -7.95 -2.36
N ALA A 50 1.03 -6.92 -2.87
CA ALA A 50 0.96 -6.51 -4.27
C ALA A 50 1.56 -7.56 -5.20
N ALA A 51 2.73 -8.14 -4.88
CA ALA A 51 3.45 -9.08 -5.75
C ALA A 51 2.88 -10.51 -5.75
N MET A 52 2.02 -10.85 -4.80
CA MET A 52 1.44 -12.19 -4.68
C MET A 52 0.48 -12.50 -5.84
N PRO A 53 0.41 -13.74 -6.37
CA PRO A 53 -0.68 -14.13 -7.26
C PRO A 53 -2.04 -14.11 -6.56
N GLU A 54 -3.12 -13.77 -7.25
CA GLU A 54 -4.47 -13.73 -6.66
C GLU A 54 -4.88 -15.05 -5.98
N ALA A 55 -4.61 -16.18 -6.62
CA ALA A 55 -4.90 -17.51 -6.05
C ALA A 55 -4.19 -17.79 -4.70
N SER A 56 -3.02 -17.19 -4.48
CA SER A 56 -2.28 -17.29 -3.21
C SER A 56 -2.71 -16.22 -2.22
N PHE A 57 -3.16 -15.06 -2.70
CA PHE A 57 -3.57 -13.93 -1.89
C PHE A 57 -4.71 -14.29 -0.93
N ILE A 58 -5.73 -14.99 -1.42
CA ILE A 58 -6.89 -15.40 -0.60
C ILE A 58 -6.43 -16.18 0.65
N LYS A 59 -5.67 -17.27 0.43
CA LYS A 59 -5.20 -18.17 1.51
C LYS A 59 -4.32 -17.46 2.54
N GLU A 60 -3.53 -16.52 2.07
CA GLU A 60 -2.61 -15.78 2.91
C GLU A 60 -3.32 -14.69 3.71
N VAL A 61 -4.32 -14.03 3.10
CA VAL A 61 -5.10 -13.00 3.78
C VAL A 61 -5.99 -13.61 4.87
N GLU A 62 -6.45 -14.86 4.68
CA GLU A 62 -7.13 -15.68 5.72
C GLU A 62 -6.24 -16.02 6.94
N LEU A 63 -4.91 -15.89 6.83
CA LEU A 63 -4.02 -16.05 8.00
C LEU A 63 -4.07 -14.85 8.94
N PHE A 64 -4.44 -13.68 8.42
CA PHE A 64 -4.93 -12.56 9.22
C PHE A 64 -6.38 -12.87 9.54
N ASP A 65 -6.91 -12.44 10.68
CA ASP A 65 -8.26 -12.84 11.11
C ASP A 65 -9.39 -12.18 10.27
N PHE A 66 -9.12 -11.97 8.97
CA PHE A 66 -10.01 -11.56 7.92
C PHE A 66 -10.85 -12.71 7.39
N ARG A 67 -12.04 -12.36 6.92
CA ARG A 67 -12.89 -13.23 6.13
C ARG A 67 -13.01 -12.63 4.74
N SER A 68 -13.03 -13.50 3.73
CA SER A 68 -13.46 -13.08 2.40
C SER A 68 -14.88 -12.55 2.51
N MET A 69 -15.08 -11.33 2.06
CA MET A 69 -16.41 -10.84 1.76
C MET A 69 -16.64 -11.33 0.34
N ASP A 70 -17.60 -12.24 0.11
CA ASP A 70 -17.94 -12.78 -1.23
C ASP A 70 -18.52 -11.69 -2.18
N ILE A 71 -18.00 -10.47 -2.11
CA ILE A 71 -18.34 -9.30 -2.88
C ILE A 71 -17.26 -9.16 -3.92
N HIS A 72 -17.59 -9.43 -5.18
CA HIS A 72 -16.76 -9.13 -6.34
C HIS A 72 -17.33 -7.87 -6.98
N GLN A 73 -16.92 -6.71 -6.49
CA GLN A 73 -17.25 -5.41 -7.10
C GLN A 73 -16.04 -4.89 -7.86
N ASP A 74 -16.28 -4.32 -9.03
CA ASP A 74 -15.27 -3.66 -9.87
C ASP A 74 -14.03 -4.54 -10.20
N TYR A 75 -14.22 -5.86 -10.37
CA TYR A 75 -13.14 -6.81 -10.66
C TYR A 75 -12.10 -6.91 -9.54
N CYS A 76 -12.54 -6.81 -8.29
CA CYS A 76 -11.68 -6.94 -7.12
C CYS A 76 -12.26 -7.90 -6.08
N VAL A 77 -11.37 -8.59 -5.36
CA VAL A 77 -11.70 -9.47 -4.23
C VAL A 77 -11.48 -8.70 -2.92
N TYR A 78 -12.46 -8.79 -2.01
CA TYR A 78 -12.49 -8.03 -0.76
C TYR A 78 -12.34 -8.93 0.47
N PHE A 79 -11.59 -8.45 1.44
CA PHE A 79 -11.36 -9.10 2.73
C PHE A 79 -11.58 -8.10 3.85
N SER A 80 -12.28 -8.52 4.90
CA SER A 80 -12.53 -7.66 6.06
C SER A 80 -12.39 -8.39 7.38
N SER A 81 -12.06 -7.60 8.39
CA SER A 81 -12.05 -8.00 9.81
C SER A 81 -13.43 -7.75 10.41
N GLU A 82 -14.48 -8.31 9.80
CA GLU A 82 -15.87 -7.89 10.06
C GLU A 82 -16.37 -8.06 11.50
N ASN A 83 -15.63 -8.71 12.40
CA ASN A 83 -16.17 -9.09 13.72
C ASN A 83 -15.54 -8.44 14.95
N GLN A 84 -14.59 -7.51 14.82
CA GLN A 84 -13.58 -7.46 15.89
C GLN A 84 -13.21 -6.10 16.49
N LEU A 85 -13.57 -4.99 15.85
CA LEU A 85 -13.39 -3.66 16.43
C LEU A 85 -14.72 -2.91 16.39
N PRO A 86 -15.36 -2.64 17.55
CA PRO A 86 -16.49 -1.72 17.57
C PRO A 86 -16.04 -0.40 16.94
N ARG A 87 -16.58 -0.07 15.77
CA ARG A 87 -16.40 1.22 15.08
C ARG A 87 -15.01 1.47 14.46
N ALA A 88 -14.26 0.42 14.13
CA ALA A 88 -13.14 0.53 13.20
C ALA A 88 -13.20 -0.62 12.20
N HIS A 89 -12.83 -0.36 10.95
CA HIS A 89 -12.87 -1.36 9.91
C HIS A 89 -11.55 -1.38 9.16
N TYR A 90 -10.98 -2.58 9.04
CA TYR A 90 -9.83 -2.85 8.19
C TYR A 90 -10.29 -3.71 7.02
N TYR A 91 -10.13 -3.19 5.82
CA TYR A 91 -10.40 -3.92 4.58
C TYR A 91 -9.14 -4.00 3.74
N VAL A 92 -8.94 -5.16 3.11
CA VAL A 92 -7.96 -5.31 2.03
C VAL A 92 -8.73 -5.70 0.78
N GLN A 93 -8.45 -5.01 -0.31
CA GLN A 93 -8.99 -5.27 -1.62
C GLN A 93 -7.84 -5.54 -2.58
N LYS A 94 -8.01 -6.51 -3.47
CA LYS A 94 -7.09 -6.75 -4.57
C LYS A 94 -7.86 -6.81 -5.88
N CYS A 95 -7.43 -6.03 -6.85
CA CYS A 95 -8.04 -5.93 -8.16
C CYS A 95 -7.30 -6.79 -9.20
N GLU A 96 -8.00 -7.17 -10.26
CA GLU A 96 -7.44 -7.99 -11.37
C GLU A 96 -6.21 -7.34 -12.03
N ASP A 97 -6.12 -6.01 -12.01
CA ASP A 97 -4.99 -5.26 -12.57
C ASP A 97 -3.74 -5.22 -11.67
N GLY A 98 -3.79 -5.95 -10.54
CA GLY A 98 -2.71 -6.09 -9.56
C GLY A 98 -2.68 -5.00 -8.50
N GLU A 99 -3.61 -4.03 -8.54
CA GLU A 99 -3.72 -3.02 -7.49
C GLU A 99 -4.23 -3.63 -6.18
N VAL A 100 -3.55 -3.30 -5.07
CA VAL A 100 -3.98 -3.66 -3.72
C VAL A 100 -4.33 -2.41 -2.95
N ASN A 101 -5.52 -2.38 -2.38
CA ASN A 101 -6.02 -1.29 -1.56
C ASN A 101 -6.19 -1.75 -0.11
N ILE A 102 -5.62 -1.00 0.82
CA ILE A 102 -5.85 -1.17 2.25
C ILE A 102 -6.67 0.01 2.74
N TYR A 103 -7.84 -0.29 3.30
CA TYR A 103 -8.72 0.69 3.91
C TYR A 103 -8.70 0.53 5.41
N TRP A 104 -8.59 1.66 6.09
CA TRP A 104 -8.66 1.74 7.53
C TRP A 104 -9.57 2.89 7.91
N THR A 105 -10.75 2.57 8.44
CA THR A 105 -11.68 3.54 9.01
C THR A 105 -11.59 3.46 10.52
N MET A 106 -11.57 4.61 11.19
CA MET A 106 -11.51 4.69 12.65
C MET A 106 -12.60 5.60 13.18
N ASP A 107 -13.18 5.25 14.33
CA ASP A 107 -14.00 6.17 15.14
C ASP A 107 -13.12 7.37 15.57
N PRO A 108 -13.47 8.60 15.19
CA PRO A 108 -12.73 9.81 15.54
C PRO A 108 -12.66 10.09 17.06
N GLY A 109 -13.44 9.39 17.88
CA GLY A 109 -13.52 9.57 19.33
C GLY A 109 -12.45 8.86 20.20
N ARG A 110 -11.49 8.11 19.64
CA ARG A 110 -10.46 7.39 20.44
C ARG A 110 -9.08 8.07 20.49
N ILE A 111 -8.50 8.05 21.70
CA ILE A 111 -7.18 8.62 22.04
C ILE A 111 -6.00 7.77 21.51
N GLU A 112 -6.16 6.44 21.38
CA GLU A 112 -5.13 5.55 20.83
C GLU A 112 -5.29 5.41 19.31
N ARG A 113 -5.04 6.51 18.59
CA ARG A 113 -5.07 6.50 17.12
C ARG A 113 -3.83 5.78 16.57
N ILE A 114 -4.01 4.59 16.02
CA ILE A 114 -2.99 3.94 15.17
C ILE A 114 -3.26 4.38 13.73
N SER A 115 -2.53 5.40 13.28
CA SER A 115 -2.52 5.77 11.86
C SER A 115 -1.63 4.79 11.10
N ILE A 116 -2.22 4.07 10.15
CA ILE A 116 -1.48 3.20 9.24
C ILE A 116 -0.69 4.04 8.24
N ALA A 117 -1.23 5.19 7.85
CA ALA A 117 -0.59 6.14 6.95
C ALA A 117 0.69 6.72 7.57
N ASP A 118 0.66 7.18 8.82
CA ASP A 118 1.83 7.75 9.48
C ASP A 118 2.94 6.71 9.68
N ARG A 119 2.57 5.47 10.00
CA ARG A 119 3.53 4.39 10.12
C ARG A 119 4.22 4.10 8.78
N LEU A 120 3.45 4.03 7.69
CA LEU A 120 4.02 3.83 6.36
C LEU A 120 4.89 5.02 5.93
N LYS A 121 4.48 6.25 6.20
CA LYS A 121 5.30 7.45 5.88
C LYS A 121 6.65 7.43 6.58
N LYS A 122 6.73 6.91 7.81
CA LYS A 122 8.01 6.71 8.52
C LYS A 122 8.89 5.69 7.81
N ASP A 123 8.32 4.57 7.37
CA ASP A 123 9.06 3.56 6.58
C ASP A 123 9.52 4.11 5.23
N LEU A 124 8.78 5.08 4.67
CA LEU A 124 9.05 5.69 3.38
C LEU A 124 9.86 6.99 3.45
N THR A 125 10.44 7.34 4.60
CA THR A 125 11.11 8.63 4.82
C THR A 125 12.28 8.90 3.86
N ASP A 126 12.91 7.84 3.33
CA ASP A 126 14.04 7.94 2.39
C ASP A 126 13.57 8.22 0.94
N TYR A 127 12.26 8.19 0.67
CA TYR A 127 11.69 8.36 -0.66
C TYR A 127 11.01 9.72 -0.79
N GLN A 128 11.30 10.43 -1.88
CA GLN A 128 10.69 11.73 -2.16
C GLN A 128 9.19 11.55 -2.50
N PRO A 129 8.26 12.11 -1.71
CA PRO A 129 6.84 12.06 -2.03
C PRO A 129 6.47 13.10 -3.10
N LEU A 130 5.45 12.76 -3.89
CA LEU A 130 4.67 13.65 -4.73
C LEU A 130 3.34 13.94 -4.03
N GLN A 131 2.78 15.14 -4.21
CA GLN A 131 1.46 15.49 -3.70
C GLN A 131 0.51 15.66 -4.88
N GLU A 132 -0.64 14.98 -4.84
CA GLU A 132 -1.63 15.02 -5.91
C GLU A 132 -3.04 14.87 -5.32
N ASN A 133 -3.92 15.86 -5.54
CA ASN A 133 -5.35 15.80 -5.19
C ASN A 133 -5.64 15.29 -3.76
N GLY A 134 -4.91 15.79 -2.75
CA GLY A 134 -5.08 15.36 -1.36
C GLY A 134 -4.49 13.99 -1.02
N ALA A 135 -3.72 13.39 -1.95
CA ALA A 135 -2.97 12.16 -1.74
C ALA A 135 -1.47 12.42 -1.74
N THR A 136 -0.74 11.66 -0.93
CA THR A 136 0.72 11.57 -0.96
C THR A 136 1.11 10.33 -1.74
N ILE A 137 1.91 10.49 -2.78
CA ILE A 137 2.31 9.42 -3.70
C ILE A 137 3.81 9.18 -3.60
N TYR A 138 4.21 7.93 -3.44
CA TYR A 138 5.60 7.50 -3.51
C TYR A 138 5.81 6.63 -4.75
N LYS A 139 6.80 6.97 -5.56
CA LYS A 139 7.24 6.15 -6.70
C LYS A 139 8.60 5.56 -6.37
N ILE A 140 8.66 4.24 -6.26
CA ILE A 140 9.82 3.53 -5.73
C ILE A 140 10.29 2.51 -6.77
N TRP A 141 11.58 2.53 -7.09
CA TRP A 141 12.20 1.47 -7.88
C TRP A 141 12.69 0.36 -6.95
N TYR A 142 12.09 -0.83 -7.07
CA TYR A 142 12.37 -1.97 -6.20
C TYR A 142 12.46 -3.26 -7.01
N SER A 143 13.62 -3.95 -6.94
CA SER A 143 13.81 -5.29 -7.52
C SER A 143 13.31 -5.45 -8.96
N LYS A 144 13.57 -4.46 -9.83
CA LYS A 144 13.16 -4.37 -11.25
C LYS A 144 11.68 -4.02 -11.48
N TRP A 145 10.99 -3.54 -10.46
CA TRP A 145 9.63 -3.04 -10.54
C TRP A 145 9.57 -1.59 -10.11
N TYR A 146 8.69 -0.82 -10.73
CA TYR A 146 8.18 0.40 -10.12
C TYR A 146 7.02 0.04 -9.22
N ILE A 147 7.07 0.56 -8.00
CA ILE A 147 6.04 0.46 -6.99
C ILE A 147 5.49 1.86 -6.79
N ILE A 148 4.20 2.02 -7.01
CA ILE A 148 3.47 3.23 -6.69
C ILE A 148 2.69 2.96 -5.43
N ILE A 149 2.94 3.78 -4.41
CA ILE A 149 2.17 3.79 -3.16
C ILE A 149 1.45 5.12 -3.10
N LYS A 150 0.12 5.09 -3.10
CA LYS A 150 -0.73 6.27 -2.94
C LYS A 150 -1.41 6.20 -1.57
N ILE A 151 -1.15 7.20 -0.75
CA ILE A 151 -1.72 7.36 0.59
C ILE A 151 -2.72 8.51 0.56
N THR A 152 -3.98 8.20 0.85
CA THR A 152 -5.05 9.19 1.00
C THR A 152 -5.56 9.16 2.43
N VAL A 153 -5.52 10.29 3.11
CA VAL A 153 -6.00 10.43 4.51
C VAL A 153 -7.11 11.45 4.52
N THR A 154 -8.27 11.03 5.03
CA THR A 154 -9.43 11.88 5.32
C THR A 154 -9.71 11.87 6.82
N GLU A 155 -10.73 12.60 7.27
CA GLU A 155 -11.14 12.61 8.68
C GLU A 155 -11.55 11.21 9.16
N ASP A 156 -12.27 10.46 8.33
CA ASP A 156 -12.89 9.19 8.72
C ASP A 156 -12.14 7.94 8.22
N LYS A 157 -11.21 8.12 7.26
CA LYS A 157 -10.63 7.01 6.51
C LYS A 157 -9.20 7.28 6.04
N GLU A 158 -8.36 6.26 6.19
CA GLU A 158 -7.05 6.13 5.56
C GLU A 158 -7.13 5.07 4.45
N VAL A 159 -6.61 5.40 3.27
CA VAL A 159 -6.51 4.48 2.13
C VAL A 159 -5.07 4.41 1.66
N ILE A 160 -4.55 3.20 1.55
CA ILE A 160 -3.24 2.93 0.98
C ILE A 160 -3.47 2.07 -0.27
N SER A 161 -3.29 2.67 -1.44
CA SER A 161 -3.30 1.99 -2.73
C SER A 161 -1.86 1.66 -3.12
N VAL A 162 -1.63 0.43 -3.56
CA VAL A 162 -0.32 -0.05 -3.98
C VAL A 162 -0.46 -0.76 -5.31
N ARG A 163 0.33 -0.31 -6.28
CA ARG A 163 0.44 -0.94 -7.58
C ARG A 163 1.91 -1.18 -7.90
N HIS A 164 2.18 -2.31 -8.54
CA HIS A 164 3.48 -2.56 -9.14
C HIS A 164 3.36 -2.67 -10.65
N TYR A 165 4.42 -2.32 -11.38
CA TYR A 165 4.54 -2.62 -12.79
C TYR A 165 6.01 -2.85 -13.15
N THR A 166 6.23 -3.79 -14.06
CA THR A 166 7.49 -3.89 -14.79
C THR A 166 7.54 -2.76 -15.81
N GLU A 167 8.70 -2.15 -16.01
CA GLU A 167 8.91 -1.28 -17.17
C GLU A 167 8.54 -2.08 -18.44
N PRO A 168 7.74 -1.54 -19.37
CA PRO A 168 7.58 -2.19 -20.66
C PRO A 168 8.96 -2.27 -21.32
N GLN A 169 9.38 -3.49 -21.67
CA GLN A 169 10.59 -3.73 -22.46
C GLN A 169 10.43 -3.21 -23.88
#